data_AF-A0A645BC93-F1
#
_entry.id   AF-A0A645BC93-F1
#
_cell.length_a   1.000
_cell.length_b   1.000
_cell.length_c   1.000
_cell.angle_alpha   90.00
_cell.angle_beta   90.00
_cell.angle_gamma   90.00
#
_symmetry.space_group_name_H-M   'P 1'
#
loop_
_entity.id
_entity.type
_entity.pdbx_description
1 polymer ?
#
loop_
_entity_poly.entity_id
_entity_poly.type
_entity_poly.pdbx_seq_one_letter_code
_entity_poly.pdbx_strand_id
1 'polypeptide(L)'
;MHRRALAGEVLSAEDDAYEKADGKIEYTRWECRPWYEESGEIGGILIYTEMITKQKEFEVELRKAHDYLAALITHANAPILVWDASYAITHANKAFSDLLQLPLDQVVGKQLGAIFSFVPEEEIKEIFLHLEVYKELANKEMEIPSALGPSRTVLWNAATVSGSDDSSWFAIIAQGQDITERKKIERDNRQQLDELKRWFALMTQREDRILELKREVNLLLGELERPQKYESVQEL
;
A
#
# COMPACT_ATOMS: atom_id res chain seq x y z
N MET A 1 52.68 -0.96 18.36
CA MET A 1 52.37 -1.82 17.19
C MET A 1 53.66 -2.29 16.50
N HIS A 2 54.46 -1.41 15.89
CA HIS A 2 55.69 -1.80 15.15
C HIS A 2 56.70 -2.64 15.95
N ARG A 3 56.94 -2.35 17.24
CA ARG A 3 57.89 -3.12 18.08
C ARG A 3 57.46 -4.58 18.27
N ARG A 4 56.16 -4.86 18.30
CA ARG A 4 55.60 -6.20 18.43
C ARG A 4 55.69 -6.96 17.10
N ALA A 5 55.42 -6.28 16.00
CA ALA A 5 55.61 -6.86 14.66
C ALA A 5 57.08 -7.17 14.35
N LEU A 6 58.01 -6.31 14.77
CA LEU A 6 59.46 -6.56 14.70
C LEU A 6 59.94 -7.66 15.66
N ALA A 7 59.07 -8.18 16.54
CA ALA A 7 59.34 -9.34 17.38
C ALA A 7 58.70 -10.64 16.84
N GLY A 8 58.13 -10.60 15.62
CA GLY A 8 57.55 -11.76 14.94
C GLY A 8 56.02 -11.81 14.96
N GLU A 9 55.36 -10.86 15.62
CA GLU A 9 53.90 -10.88 15.80
C GLU A 9 53.16 -10.31 14.58
N VAL A 10 52.08 -10.98 14.16
CA VAL A 10 51.15 -10.40 13.18
C VAL A 10 50.07 -9.61 13.92
N LEU A 11 49.87 -8.35 13.54
CA LEU A 11 48.88 -7.47 14.14
C LEU A 11 47.94 -6.97 13.04
N SER A 12 46.65 -6.93 13.32
CA SER A 12 45.66 -6.39 12.40
C SER A 12 44.50 -5.74 13.15
N ALA A 13 43.82 -4.83 12.46
CA ALA A 13 42.52 -4.31 12.85
C ALA A 13 41.68 -4.11 11.60
N GLU A 14 40.44 -4.63 11.61
CA GLU A 14 39.52 -4.50 10.47
C GLU A 14 38.69 -3.21 10.53
N ASP A 15 38.60 -2.62 11.72
CA ASP A 15 37.72 -1.50 12.02
C ASP A 15 38.32 -0.60 13.10
N ASP A 16 39.44 0.05 12.79
CA ASP A 16 40.14 0.93 13.71
C ASP A 16 39.71 2.38 13.52
N ALA A 17 38.94 2.89 14.48
CA ALA A 17 38.43 4.26 14.48
C ALA A 17 39.50 5.23 15.03
N TYR A 18 39.81 6.25 14.26
CA TYR A 18 40.71 7.32 14.66
C TYR A 18 40.01 8.68 14.53
N GLU A 19 40.11 9.48 15.60
CA GLU A 19 39.58 10.85 15.61
C GLU A 19 40.63 11.81 15.05
N LYS A 20 40.24 12.58 14.04
CA LYS A 20 41.06 13.67 13.49
C LYS A 20 41.04 14.87 14.43
N ALA A 21 42.02 15.76 14.24
CA ALA A 21 42.13 17.00 15.03
C ALA A 21 40.90 17.94 14.90
N ASP A 22 40.08 17.76 13.86
CA ASP A 22 38.82 18.48 13.62
C ASP A 22 37.58 17.78 14.24
N GLY A 23 37.77 16.65 14.94
CA GLY A 23 36.70 15.85 15.55
C GLY A 23 36.04 14.86 14.58
N LYS A 24 36.47 14.77 13.32
CA LYS A 24 35.94 13.77 12.38
C LYS A 24 36.51 12.39 12.71
N ILE A 25 35.65 11.38 12.80
CA ILE A 25 36.07 9.99 12.94
C ILE A 25 36.36 9.41 11.55
N GLU A 26 37.51 8.78 11.40
CA GLU A 26 37.88 8.01 10.21
C GLU A 26 38.22 6.57 10.60
N TYR A 27 37.93 5.63 9.70
CA TYR A 27 38.02 4.20 9.98
C TYR A 27 39.06 3.54 9.09
N THR A 28 40.11 3.00 9.69
CA THR A 28 41.15 2.28 8.95
C THR A 28 41.01 0.77 9.12
N ARG A 29 41.31 0.05 8.04
CA ARG A 29 41.65 -1.37 8.10
C ARG A 29 43.14 -1.51 7.89
N TRP A 30 43.84 -2.18 8.79
CA TRP A 30 45.28 -2.34 8.67
C TRP A 30 45.77 -3.71 9.12
N GLU A 31 46.88 -4.14 8.53
CA GLU A 31 47.62 -5.34 8.92
C GLU A 31 49.12 -5.04 8.89
N CYS A 32 49.83 -5.48 9.92
CA CYS A 32 51.26 -5.39 10.05
C CYS A 32 51.84 -6.79 10.26
N ARG A 33 52.73 -7.23 9.35
CA ARG A 33 53.37 -8.55 9.41
C ARG A 33 54.88 -8.43 9.28
N PRO A 34 55.68 -9.23 10.00
CA PRO A 34 57.10 -9.34 9.74
C PRO A 34 57.35 -10.05 8.40
N TRP A 35 58.44 -9.69 7.74
CA TRP A 35 59.04 -10.51 6.67
C TRP A 35 60.41 -10.99 7.11
N TYR A 36 60.80 -12.17 6.63
CA TYR A 36 61.98 -12.90 7.10
C TYR A 36 63.04 -12.98 6.01
N GLU A 37 64.30 -12.87 6.40
CA GLU A 37 65.44 -13.16 5.53
C GLU A 37 65.65 -14.67 5.38
N GLU A 38 66.53 -15.09 4.45
CA GLU A 38 66.88 -16.51 4.26
C GLU A 38 67.45 -17.17 5.53
N SER A 39 68.04 -16.37 6.43
CA SER A 39 68.56 -16.80 7.74
C SER A 39 67.48 -17.13 8.77
N GLY A 40 66.21 -16.80 8.50
CA GLY A 40 65.10 -16.89 9.46
C GLY A 40 65.02 -15.71 10.43
N GLU A 41 65.91 -14.73 10.33
CA GLU A 41 65.82 -13.48 11.07
C GLU A 41 64.78 -12.54 10.46
N ILE A 42 64.22 -11.63 11.28
CA ILE A 42 63.24 -10.65 10.80
C ILE A 42 63.99 -9.55 10.03
N GLY A 43 63.78 -9.51 8.71
CA GLY A 43 64.34 -8.47 7.83
C GLY A 43 63.59 -7.14 7.89
N GLY A 44 62.34 -7.16 8.36
CA GLY A 44 61.54 -5.96 8.59
C GLY A 44 60.05 -6.24 8.76
N ILE A 45 59.23 -5.20 8.57
CA ILE A 45 57.77 -5.30 8.64
C ILE A 45 57.11 -4.76 7.37
N LEU A 46 56.05 -5.41 6.95
CA LEU A 46 55.10 -4.96 5.94
C LEU A 46 53.89 -4.36 6.66
N ILE A 47 53.49 -3.14 6.28
CA ILE A 47 52.30 -2.48 6.80
C ILE A 47 51.37 -2.21 5.63
N TYR A 48 50.15 -2.70 5.73
CA TYR A 48 49.03 -2.34 4.87
C TYR A 48 48.04 -1.52 5.68
N THR A 49 47.62 -0.38 5.14
CA THR A 49 46.57 0.46 5.73
C THR A 49 45.65 0.94 4.62
N GLU A 50 44.36 0.72 4.82
CA GLU A 50 43.29 1.13 3.93
C GLU A 50 42.31 2.03 4.68
N MET A 51 41.85 3.09 3.99
CA MET A 51 40.84 3.97 4.51
C MET A 51 39.44 3.47 4.15
N ILE A 52 38.69 2.97 5.13
CA ILE A 52 37.35 2.40 4.94
C ILE A 52 36.22 3.36 5.38
N THR A 53 36.53 4.61 5.74
CA THR A 53 35.53 5.61 6.17
C THR A 53 34.39 5.77 5.18
N LYS A 54 34.68 5.97 3.88
CA LYS A 54 33.65 6.17 2.85
C LYS A 54 32.74 4.96 2.69
N GLN A 55 33.33 3.76 2.73
CA GLN A 55 32.57 2.51 2.63
C GLN A 55 31.58 2.39 3.78
N LYS A 56 32.02 2.69 5.01
CA LYS A 56 31.17 2.67 6.19
C LYS A 56 30.10 3.76 6.18
N GLU A 57 30.44 4.97 5.76
CA GLU A 57 29.46 6.06 5.58
C GLU A 57 28.35 5.61 4.61
N PHE A 58 28.70 5.03 3.46
CA PHE A 58 27.73 4.49 2.51
C PHE A 58 26.91 3.33 3.05
N GLU A 59 27.53 2.39 3.77
CA GLU A 59 26.80 1.27 4.38
C GLU A 59 25.77 1.76 5.40
N VAL A 60 26.15 2.74 6.22
CA VAL A 60 25.26 3.37 7.19
C VAL A 60 24.14 4.14 6.51
N GLU A 61 24.42 4.91 5.47
CA GLU A 61 23.40 5.62 4.69
C GLU A 61 22.43 4.66 4.02
N LEU A 62 22.95 3.59 3.40
CA LEU A 62 22.14 2.56 2.77
C LEU A 62 21.23 1.87 3.80
N ARG A 63 21.78 1.50 4.95
CA ARG A 63 21.00 0.92 6.05
C ARG A 63 19.92 1.88 6.56
N LYS A 64 20.26 3.16 6.76
CA LYS A 64 19.28 4.18 7.17
C LYS A 64 18.16 4.35 6.15
N ALA A 65 18.50 4.39 4.86
CA ALA A 65 17.52 4.49 3.79
C ALA A 65 16.61 3.26 3.74
N HIS A 66 17.20 2.06 3.87
CA HIS A 66 16.46 0.80 3.94
C HIS A 66 15.49 0.78 5.14
N ASP A 67 15.99 1.07 6.34
CA ASP A 67 15.19 1.05 7.57
C ASP A 67 14.06 2.10 7.52
N TYR A 68 14.34 3.27 6.95
CA TYR A 68 13.34 4.31 6.72
C TYR A 68 12.23 3.85 5.77
N LEU A 69 12.57 3.28 4.61
CA LEU A 69 11.59 2.76 3.65
C LEU A 69 10.77 1.60 4.24
N ALA A 70 11.42 0.68 4.97
CA ALA A 70 10.76 -0.43 5.64
C ALA A 70 9.75 0.08 6.69
N ALA A 71 10.11 1.12 7.45
CA ALA A 71 9.21 1.74 8.42
C ALA A 71 7.99 2.39 7.75
N LEU A 72 8.18 3.09 6.62
CA LEU A 72 7.07 3.69 5.87
C LEU A 72 6.05 2.65 5.42
N ILE A 73 6.51 1.53 4.85
CA ILE A 73 5.64 0.44 4.41
C ILE A 73 4.93 -0.22 5.60
N THR A 74 5.67 -0.48 6.69
CA THR A 74 5.16 -1.15 7.89
C THR A 74 4.06 -0.36 8.58
N HIS A 75 4.21 0.96 8.65
CA HIS A 75 3.27 1.87 9.33
C HIS A 75 2.20 2.47 8.41
N ALA A 76 2.20 2.15 7.12
CA ALA A 76 1.13 2.59 6.22
C ALA A 76 -0.22 1.97 6.64
N ASN A 77 -1.25 2.81 6.74
CA ASN A 77 -2.62 2.37 7.06
C ASN A 77 -3.28 1.61 5.89
N ALA A 78 -2.79 1.81 4.68
CA ALA A 78 -3.24 1.08 3.50
C ALA A 78 -2.61 -0.33 3.51
N PRO A 79 -3.40 -1.40 3.30
CA PRO A 79 -2.88 -2.72 2.99
C PRO A 79 -1.91 -2.67 1.81
N ILE A 80 -0.68 -3.11 2.01
CA ILE A 80 0.35 -3.20 0.97
C ILE A 80 0.79 -4.65 0.86
N LEU A 81 0.86 -5.15 -0.36
CA LEU A 81 1.31 -6.48 -0.72
C LEU A 81 2.25 -6.41 -1.91
N VAL A 82 3.32 -7.19 -1.89
CA VAL A 82 4.29 -7.29 -2.98
C VAL A 82 4.54 -8.76 -3.30
N TRP A 83 4.51 -9.13 -4.57
CA TRP A 83 4.85 -10.47 -5.03
C TRP A 83 5.79 -10.43 -6.24
N ASP A 84 6.49 -11.54 -6.44
CA ASP A 84 7.43 -11.72 -7.56
C ASP A 84 6.78 -12.37 -8.79
N ALA A 85 7.60 -12.61 -9.81
CA ALA A 85 7.30 -13.36 -11.03
C ALA A 85 6.57 -14.70 -10.84
N SER A 86 6.88 -15.38 -9.73
CA SER A 86 6.37 -16.71 -9.42
C SER A 86 5.07 -16.65 -8.62
N TYR A 87 4.50 -15.45 -8.46
CA TYR A 87 3.35 -15.17 -7.62
C TYR A 87 3.58 -15.48 -6.13
N ALA A 88 4.84 -15.56 -5.71
CA ALA A 88 5.19 -15.68 -4.32
C ALA A 88 5.21 -14.29 -3.67
N ILE A 89 4.49 -14.15 -2.57
CA ILE A 89 4.44 -12.91 -1.81
C ILE A 89 5.81 -12.68 -1.17
N THR A 90 6.50 -11.62 -1.55
CA THR A 90 7.81 -11.26 -1.01
C THR A 90 7.69 -10.33 0.18
N HIS A 91 6.67 -9.46 0.19
CA HIS A 91 6.41 -8.53 1.29
C HIS A 91 4.92 -8.30 1.49
N ALA A 92 4.52 -8.12 2.74
CA ALA A 92 3.20 -7.64 3.12
C ALA A 92 3.35 -6.75 4.36
N ASN A 93 2.54 -5.71 4.47
CA ASN A 93 2.57 -4.84 5.64
C ASN A 93 1.56 -5.25 6.72
N LYS A 94 1.65 -4.62 7.89
CA LYS A 94 0.74 -4.89 9.00
C LYS A 94 -0.72 -4.64 8.63
N ALA A 95 -1.03 -3.58 7.88
CA ALA A 95 -2.39 -3.30 7.45
C ALA A 95 -3.00 -4.42 6.59
N PHE A 96 -2.20 -5.08 5.74
CA PHE A 96 -2.62 -6.25 4.97
C PHE A 96 -2.90 -7.45 5.89
N SER A 97 -2.01 -7.70 6.84
CA SER A 97 -2.17 -8.75 7.85
C SER A 97 -3.44 -8.54 8.68
N ASP A 98 -3.70 -7.30 9.12
CA ASP A 98 -4.89 -6.93 9.89
C ASP A 98 -6.18 -7.04 9.04
N LEU A 99 -6.10 -6.78 7.73
CA LEU A 99 -7.22 -6.90 6.78
C LEU A 99 -7.67 -8.36 6.62
N LEU A 100 -6.73 -9.28 6.36
CA LEU A 100 -7.02 -10.70 6.18
C LEU A 100 -7.04 -11.49 7.49
N GLN A 101 -6.62 -10.89 8.60
CA GLN A 101 -6.48 -11.54 9.91
C GLN A 101 -5.55 -12.75 9.87
N LEU A 102 -4.55 -12.68 8.99
CA LEU A 102 -3.51 -13.69 8.81
C LEU A 102 -2.18 -13.09 9.26
N PRO A 103 -1.39 -13.79 10.09
CA PRO A 103 -0.11 -13.28 10.52
C PRO A 103 0.88 -13.25 9.34
N LEU A 104 1.79 -12.27 9.35
CA LEU A 104 2.69 -12.01 8.22
C LEU A 104 3.58 -13.20 7.84
N ASP A 105 3.95 -14.05 8.81
CA ASP A 105 4.72 -15.28 8.62
C ASP A 105 3.96 -16.36 7.82
N GLN A 106 2.63 -16.31 7.81
CA GLN A 106 1.77 -17.17 7.00
C GLN A 106 1.43 -16.55 5.65
N VAL A 107 1.77 -15.29 5.42
CA VAL A 107 1.51 -14.56 4.17
C VAL A 107 2.76 -14.51 3.31
N VAL A 108 3.89 -14.07 3.87
CA VAL A 108 5.15 -13.94 3.15
C VAL A 108 5.70 -15.32 2.78
N GLY A 109 6.15 -15.47 1.54
CA GLY A 109 6.61 -16.72 0.95
C GLY A 109 5.50 -17.65 0.46
N LYS A 110 4.22 -17.30 0.66
CA LYS A 110 3.10 -18.06 0.10
C LYS A 110 2.73 -17.58 -1.30
N GLN A 111 2.06 -18.47 -2.02
CA GLN A 111 1.48 -18.19 -3.32
C GLN A 111 0.28 -17.25 -3.18
N LEU A 112 0.20 -16.26 -4.06
CA LEU A 112 -0.88 -15.26 -4.05
C LEU A 112 -2.26 -15.92 -4.11
N GLY A 113 -2.44 -16.92 -4.97
CA GLY A 113 -3.70 -17.66 -5.10
C GLY A 113 -4.10 -18.44 -3.84
N ALA A 114 -3.16 -18.81 -2.97
CA ALA A 114 -3.49 -19.46 -1.69
C ALA A 114 -4.04 -18.48 -0.67
N ILE A 115 -3.57 -17.22 -0.69
CA ILE A 115 -4.08 -16.16 0.19
C ILE A 115 -5.43 -15.63 -0.31
N PHE A 116 -5.61 -15.54 -1.63
CA PHE A 116 -6.84 -15.11 -2.28
C PHE A 116 -7.72 -16.29 -2.74
N SER A 117 -7.74 -17.39 -1.98
CA SER A 117 -8.50 -18.61 -2.36
C SER A 117 -10.02 -18.41 -2.41
N PHE A 118 -10.52 -17.30 -1.89
CA PHE A 118 -11.93 -16.89 -1.96
C PHE A 118 -12.29 -16.17 -3.27
N VAL A 119 -11.30 -15.84 -4.10
CA VAL A 119 -11.50 -15.22 -5.42
C VAL A 119 -11.51 -16.32 -6.48
N PRO A 120 -12.46 -16.30 -7.43
CA PRO A 120 -12.47 -17.25 -8.54
C PRO A 120 -11.16 -17.24 -9.33
N GLU A 121 -10.68 -18.41 -9.74
CA GLU A 121 -9.43 -18.52 -10.51
C GLU A 121 -9.48 -17.73 -11.83
N GLU A 122 -10.64 -17.65 -12.49
CA GLU A 122 -10.79 -16.86 -13.71
C GLU A 122 -10.50 -15.38 -13.49
N GLU A 123 -10.96 -14.82 -12.37
CA GLU A 123 -10.76 -13.40 -12.05
C GLU A 123 -9.31 -13.10 -11.69
N ILE A 124 -8.64 -14.02 -10.97
CA ILE A 124 -7.20 -13.92 -10.69
C ILE A 124 -6.40 -13.92 -12.00
N LYS A 125 -6.72 -14.83 -12.94
CA LYS A 125 -6.07 -14.90 -14.25
C LYS A 125 -6.27 -13.63 -15.07
N GLU A 126 -7.47 -13.05 -15.05
CA GLU A 126 -7.76 -11.78 -15.73
C GLU A 126 -6.92 -10.63 -15.17
N ILE A 127 -6.82 -10.52 -13.84
CA ILE A 127 -6.00 -9.52 -13.17
C ILE A 127 -4.52 -9.66 -13.56
N PHE A 128 -4.00 -10.89 -13.59
CA PHE A 128 -2.62 -11.15 -13.97
C PHE A 128 -2.34 -10.80 -15.44
N LEU A 129 -3.23 -11.21 -16.34
CA LEU A 129 -3.09 -10.88 -17.76
C LEU A 129 -3.12 -9.35 -17.96
N HIS A 130 -3.99 -8.65 -17.24
CA HIS A 130 -4.06 -7.19 -17.28
C HIS A 130 -2.75 -6.55 -16.79
N LEU A 131 -2.21 -7.00 -15.66
CA LEU A 131 -0.94 -6.51 -15.13
C LEU A 131 0.25 -6.83 -16.05
N GLU A 132 0.23 -7.97 -16.74
CA GLU A 132 1.29 -8.34 -17.68
C GLU A 132 1.33 -7.40 -18.89
N VAL A 133 0.15 -7.09 -19.43
CA VAL A 133 -0.03 -6.25 -20.63
C VAL A 133 0.11 -4.76 -20.32
N TYR A 134 -0.60 -4.27 -19.30
CA TYR A 134 -0.73 -2.84 -19.02
C TYR A 134 0.26 -2.34 -17.95
N LYS A 135 0.94 -3.24 -17.23
CA LYS A 135 1.85 -2.95 -16.10
C LYS A 135 1.21 -2.27 -14.90
N GLU A 136 -0.03 -1.82 -14.99
CA GLU A 136 -0.81 -1.23 -13.92
C GLU A 136 -2.22 -1.81 -13.89
N LEU A 137 -2.82 -1.78 -12.71
CA LEU A 137 -4.22 -2.08 -12.46
C LEU A 137 -4.73 -0.98 -11.53
N ALA A 138 -5.80 -0.29 -11.92
CA ALA A 138 -6.38 0.77 -11.12
C ALA A 138 -7.83 0.49 -10.77
N ASN A 139 -8.22 0.87 -9.55
CA ASN A 139 -9.60 0.89 -9.08
C ASN A 139 -10.33 -0.46 -9.17
N LYS A 140 -9.63 -1.59 -8.99
CA LYS A 140 -10.28 -2.91 -8.96
C LYS A 140 -10.93 -3.12 -7.59
N GLU A 141 -12.25 -3.09 -7.55
CA GLU A 141 -13.01 -3.39 -6.34
C GLU A 141 -13.07 -4.90 -6.11
N MET A 142 -12.81 -5.33 -4.87
CA MET A 142 -12.92 -6.73 -4.47
C MET A 142 -13.54 -6.83 -3.08
N GLU A 143 -14.46 -7.78 -2.92
CA GLU A 143 -14.99 -8.13 -1.60
C GLU A 143 -14.07 -9.14 -0.92
N ILE A 144 -13.60 -8.78 0.26
CA ILE A 144 -12.73 -9.61 1.08
C ILE A 144 -13.58 -10.15 2.24
N PRO A 145 -13.78 -11.46 2.33
CA PRO A 145 -14.48 -12.06 3.45
C PRO A 145 -13.65 -11.88 4.72
N SER A 146 -14.30 -11.44 5.80
CA SER A 146 -13.66 -11.34 7.11
C SER A 146 -14.00 -12.57 7.94
N ALA A 147 -13.00 -13.18 8.59
CA ALA A 147 -13.24 -14.29 9.51
C ALA A 147 -13.94 -13.85 10.82
N LEU A 148 -13.82 -12.58 11.20
CA LEU A 148 -14.35 -12.02 12.47
C LEU A 148 -15.53 -11.02 12.27
N GLY A 149 -16.11 -10.90 11.07
CA GLY A 149 -17.14 -9.88 10.85
C GLY A 149 -17.69 -9.79 9.42
N PRO A 150 -18.33 -8.67 9.05
CA PRO A 150 -18.85 -8.47 7.71
C PRO A 150 -17.71 -8.38 6.68
N SER A 151 -18.00 -8.80 5.45
CA SER A 151 -17.10 -8.62 4.31
C SER A 151 -16.73 -7.16 4.14
N ARG A 152 -15.46 -6.91 3.78
CA ARG A 152 -14.95 -5.57 3.49
C ARG A 152 -14.82 -5.40 1.99
N THR A 153 -15.21 -4.26 1.47
CA THR A 153 -14.98 -3.91 0.07
C THR A 153 -13.68 -3.12 -0.02
N VAL A 154 -12.68 -3.68 -0.71
CA VAL A 154 -11.36 -3.07 -0.87
C VAL A 154 -11.14 -2.70 -2.33
N LEU A 155 -10.72 -1.46 -2.54
CA LEU A 155 -10.30 -0.94 -3.83
C LEU A 155 -8.79 -1.17 -3.99
N TRP A 156 -8.41 -1.99 -4.96
CA TRP A 156 -7.03 -2.36 -5.23
C TRP A 156 -6.46 -1.55 -6.39
N ASN A 157 -5.25 -1.05 -6.18
CA ASN A 157 -4.38 -0.56 -7.24
C ASN A 157 -3.09 -1.38 -7.21
N ALA A 158 -2.61 -1.81 -8.36
CA ALA A 158 -1.36 -2.54 -8.47
C ALA A 158 -0.50 -1.96 -9.59
N ALA A 159 0.81 -2.00 -9.40
CA ALA A 159 1.80 -1.54 -10.37
C ALA A 159 2.97 -2.50 -10.42
N THR A 160 3.50 -2.72 -11.63
CA THR A 160 4.71 -3.49 -11.85
C THR A 160 5.92 -2.59 -11.65
N VAL A 161 6.83 -2.99 -10.79
CA VAL A 161 8.11 -2.32 -10.52
C VAL A 161 9.23 -3.18 -11.08
N SER A 162 10.11 -2.58 -11.88
CA SER A 162 11.31 -3.21 -12.43
C SER A 162 12.56 -2.44 -12.02
N GLY A 163 13.68 -3.15 -11.83
CA GLY A 163 14.99 -2.54 -11.58
C GLY A 163 15.45 -1.65 -12.74
N SER A 164 16.22 -0.60 -12.44
CA SER A 164 16.59 0.45 -13.39
C SER A 164 17.68 0.08 -14.40
N ASP A 165 18.48 -0.97 -14.18
CA ASP A 165 19.67 -1.26 -15.00
C ASP A 165 19.74 -2.66 -15.62
N ASP A 166 18.99 -3.66 -15.16
CA ASP A 166 18.93 -4.93 -15.88
C ASP A 166 17.68 -5.75 -15.50
N SER A 167 17.10 -6.33 -16.54
CA SER A 167 15.76 -6.90 -16.67
C SER A 167 15.46 -8.19 -15.90
N SER A 168 16.13 -8.46 -14.78
CA SER A 168 15.94 -9.72 -14.03
C SER A 168 15.07 -9.60 -12.78
N TRP A 169 14.97 -8.41 -12.19
CA TRP A 169 14.11 -8.19 -11.02
C TRP A 169 12.85 -7.41 -11.41
N PHE A 170 11.71 -8.09 -11.35
CA PHE A 170 10.40 -7.49 -11.42
C PHE A 170 9.55 -7.95 -10.24
N ALA A 171 8.80 -7.00 -9.67
CA ALA A 171 7.86 -7.25 -8.59
C ALA A 171 6.57 -6.48 -8.88
N ILE A 172 5.45 -6.96 -8.38
CA ILE A 172 4.19 -6.23 -8.44
C ILE A 172 3.86 -5.76 -7.03
N ILE A 173 3.66 -4.46 -6.88
CA ILE A 173 3.16 -3.85 -5.65
C ILE A 173 1.67 -3.60 -5.79
N ALA A 174 0.87 -4.08 -4.84
CA ALA A 174 -0.55 -3.76 -4.71
C ALA A 174 -0.80 -3.00 -3.42
N GLN A 175 -1.63 -1.96 -3.52
CA GLN A 175 -2.16 -1.22 -2.40
C GLN A 175 -3.69 -1.32 -2.38
N GLY A 176 -4.24 -1.58 -1.20
CA GLY A 176 -5.67 -1.62 -0.95
C GLY A 176 -6.15 -0.37 -0.24
N GLN A 177 -7.37 0.06 -0.55
CA GLN A 177 -8.12 1.04 0.22
C GLN A 177 -9.45 0.43 0.65
N ASP A 178 -9.70 0.36 1.96
CA ASP A 178 -11.01 -0.04 2.46
C ASP A 178 -12.04 1.07 2.14
N ILE A 179 -13.02 0.72 1.31
CA ILE A 179 -14.11 1.62 0.90
C ILE A 179 -15.46 1.14 1.41
N THR A 180 -15.50 0.23 2.39
CA THR A 180 -16.72 -0.38 2.91
C THR A 180 -17.69 0.67 3.45
N GLU A 181 -17.20 1.59 4.29
CA GLU A 181 -18.00 2.66 4.86
C GLU A 181 -18.52 3.61 3.77
N ARG A 182 -17.65 3.98 2.82
CA ARG A 182 -18.01 4.82 1.68
C ARG A 182 -19.12 4.19 0.84
N LYS A 183 -19.03 2.90 0.53
CA LYS A 183 -20.05 2.15 -0.23
C LYS A 183 -21.35 2.04 0.54
N LYS A 184 -21.29 1.88 1.87
CA LYS A 184 -22.49 1.86 2.72
C LYS A 184 -23.22 3.20 2.65
N ILE A 185 -22.49 4.31 2.83
CA ILE A 185 -23.05 5.66 2.72
C ILE A 185 -23.63 5.90 1.32
N GLU A 186 -22.94 5.47 0.26
CA GLU A 186 -23.42 5.63 -1.11
C GLU A 186 -24.72 4.84 -1.37
N ARG A 187 -24.81 3.60 -0.86
CA ARG A 187 -26.02 2.78 -0.95
C ARG A 187 -27.17 3.40 -0.17
N ASP A 188 -26.93 3.83 1.07
CA ASP A 188 -27.95 4.46 1.93
C ASP A 188 -28.48 5.76 1.30
N ASN A 189 -27.59 6.61 0.78
CA ASN A 189 -27.96 7.83 0.06
C ASN A 189 -28.79 7.53 -1.19
N ARG A 190 -28.41 6.51 -1.97
CA ARG A 190 -29.15 6.11 -3.18
C ARG A 190 -30.55 5.62 -2.83
N GLN A 191 -30.70 4.83 -1.77
CA GLN A 191 -32.01 4.38 -1.28
C GLN A 191 -32.90 5.54 -0.85
N GLN A 192 -32.37 6.49 -0.06
CA GLN A 192 -33.11 7.68 0.35
C GLN A 192 -33.56 8.53 -0.84
N LEU A 193 -32.69 8.68 -1.85
CA LEU A 193 -33.02 9.43 -3.05
C LEU A 193 -34.13 8.76 -3.87
N ASP A 194 -34.11 7.43 -3.96
CA ASP A 194 -35.15 6.65 -4.64
C ASP A 194 -36.49 6.64 -3.88
N GLU A 195 -36.46 6.66 -2.54
CA GLU A 195 -37.65 6.87 -1.72
C GLU A 195 -38.23 8.27 -1.88
N LEU A 196 -37.39 9.30 -1.84
CA LEU A 196 -37.82 10.68 -2.04
C LEU A 196 -38.43 10.91 -3.43
N LYS A 197 -37.81 10.34 -4.49
CA LYS A 197 -38.37 10.36 -5.85
C LYS A 197 -39.74 9.69 -5.93
N ARG A 198 -39.89 8.52 -5.30
CA ARG A 198 -41.18 7.80 -5.25
C ARG A 198 -42.24 8.61 -4.51
N TRP A 199 -41.88 9.21 -3.37
CA TRP A 199 -42.79 10.03 -2.59
C TRP A 199 -43.22 11.30 -3.33
N PHE A 200 -42.27 11.99 -3.96
CA PHE A 200 -42.54 13.15 -4.81
C PHE A 200 -43.52 12.79 -5.93
N ALA A 201 -43.27 11.71 -6.69
CA ALA A 201 -44.17 11.28 -7.76
C ALA A 201 -45.61 11.00 -7.28
N LEU A 202 -45.76 10.36 -6.11
CA LEU A 202 -47.08 10.10 -5.51
C LEU A 202 -47.78 11.39 -5.07
N MET A 203 -47.04 12.36 -4.50
CA MET A 203 -47.60 13.63 -4.05
C MET A 203 -48.03 14.51 -5.22
N THR A 204 -47.21 14.63 -6.27
CA THR A 204 -47.58 15.40 -7.47
C THR A 204 -48.86 14.85 -8.12
N GLN A 205 -48.98 13.53 -8.28
CA GLN A 205 -50.22 12.92 -8.79
C GLN A 205 -51.44 13.22 -7.90
N ARG A 206 -51.26 13.24 -6.57
CA ARG A 206 -52.35 13.58 -5.64
C ARG A 206 -52.73 15.06 -5.72
N GLU A 207 -51.75 15.95 -5.83
CA GLU A 207 -51.99 17.38 -5.99
C GLU A 207 -52.75 17.67 -7.29
N ASP A 208 -52.32 17.07 -8.40
CA ASP A 208 -53.02 17.17 -9.69
C ASP A 208 -54.46 16.67 -9.58
N ARG A 209 -54.67 15.50 -8.95
CA ARG A 209 -56.01 14.95 -8.76
C ARG A 209 -56.89 15.80 -7.85
N ILE A 210 -56.32 16.40 -6.80
CA ILE A 210 -57.04 17.32 -5.90
C ILE A 210 -57.42 18.60 -6.65
N LEU A 211 -56.54 19.14 -7.47
CA LEU A 211 -56.82 20.29 -8.33
C LEU A 211 -57.95 19.98 -9.31
N GLU A 212 -57.93 18.83 -9.99
CA GLU A 212 -59.02 18.37 -10.86
C GLU A 212 -60.35 18.27 -10.11
N LEU A 213 -60.38 17.59 -8.96
CA LEU A 213 -61.59 17.45 -8.16
C LEU A 213 -62.14 18.80 -7.68
N LYS A 214 -61.26 19.73 -7.29
CA LYS A 214 -61.69 21.09 -6.94
C LYS A 214 -62.30 21.82 -8.14
N ARG A 215 -61.77 21.64 -9.36
CA ARG A 215 -62.38 22.17 -10.60
C ARG A 215 -63.76 21.56 -10.84
N GLU A 216 -63.89 20.24 -10.79
CA GLU A 216 -65.17 19.54 -10.98
C GLU A 216 -66.23 19.99 -9.98
N VAL A 217 -65.88 20.11 -8.69
CA VAL A 217 -66.81 20.57 -7.66
C VAL A 217 -67.29 22.00 -7.92
N ASN A 218 -66.40 22.91 -8.33
CA ASN A 218 -66.78 24.28 -8.66
C ASN A 218 -67.67 24.34 -9.91
N LEU A 219 -67.42 23.51 -10.93
CA LEU A 219 -68.27 23.40 -12.13
C LEU A 219 -69.69 22.97 -11.76
N LEU A 220 -69.83 21.89 -10.97
CA LEU A 220 -71.13 21.39 -10.50
C LEU A 220 -71.88 22.40 -9.61
N LEU A 221 -71.15 23.16 -8.77
CA LEU A 221 -71.76 24.23 -7.97
C LEU A 221 -72.28 25.37 -8.86
N GLY A 222 -71.57 25.70 -9.94
CA GLY A 222 -72.01 26.67 -10.94
C GLY A 222 -73.29 26.25 -11.66
N GLU A 223 -73.41 24.98 -12.06
CA GLU A 223 -74.64 24.43 -12.66
C GLU A 223 -75.84 24.47 -11.72
N LEU A 224 -75.61 24.43 -10.41
CA LEU A 224 -76.62 24.52 -9.37
C LEU A 224 -76.90 25.96 -8.90
N GLU A 225 -76.38 26.98 -9.60
CA GLU A 225 -76.44 28.40 -9.23
C GLU A 225 -75.95 28.71 -7.79
N ARG A 226 -75.00 27.91 -7.30
CA ARG A 226 -74.38 28.08 -5.98
C ARG A 226 -73.02 28.77 -6.08
N PRO A 227 -72.60 29.54 -5.07
CA PRO A 227 -71.29 30.16 -5.06
C PRO A 227 -70.18 29.10 -5.08
N GLN A 228 -69.09 29.41 -5.79
CA GLN A 228 -67.91 28.53 -5.84
C GLN A 228 -67.34 28.31 -4.44
N LYS A 229 -66.79 27.12 -4.21
CA LYS A 229 -66.26 26.71 -2.91
C LYS A 229 -64.73 26.79 -2.82
N TYR A 230 -64.02 26.68 -3.95
CA TYR A 230 -62.56 26.65 -3.98
C TYR A 230 -61.99 27.70 -4.92
N GLU A 231 -61.50 28.83 -4.39
CA GLU A 231 -60.89 29.90 -5.19
C GLU A 231 -59.48 29.55 -5.70
N SER A 232 -58.82 28.57 -5.08
CA SER A 232 -57.43 28.14 -5.33
C SER A 232 -57.17 27.49 -6.70
N VAL A 233 -58.10 27.62 -7.66
CA VAL A 233 -58.03 26.97 -8.97
C VAL A 233 -58.25 27.95 -10.13
N GLN A 234 -58.45 29.23 -9.83
CA GLN A 234 -58.57 30.31 -10.81
C GLN A 234 -57.22 30.89 -11.26
N GLU A 235 -56.16 30.74 -10.46
CA GLU A 235 -54.82 31.25 -10.79
C GLU A 235 -53.97 30.15 -11.44
N LEU A 236 -54.10 29.98 -12.76
CA LEU A 236 -53.08 29.46 -13.69
C LEU A 236 -53.52 29.69 -15.13
#